data_AF-A0A6G8C315-F1
#
_entry.id   AF-A0A6G8C315-F1
#
_cell.length_a   1.000
_cell.length_b   1.000
_cell.length_c   1.000
_cell.angle_alpha   90.00
_cell.angle_beta   90.00
_cell.angle_gamma   90.00
#
_symmetry.space_group_name_H-M   'P 1'
#
loop_
_entity.id
_entity.type
_entity.pdbx_description
1 polymer ?
#
loop_
_entity_poly.entity_id
_entity_poly.type
_entity_poly.pdbx_seq_one_letter_code
_entity_poly.pdbx_strand_id
1 'polypeptide(L)'
;MTAYAKALIAAVLFALGLATGWAVNGWRTGADLADVKRQHAEVLAGIARKTTDAVTAVRKLEQAANTAISTADKSATERIAKNDQENRSLRACVAAGTCGVRIVTRVVRESTGGGAADSSASSLGDAAVELDREAASRVLDLRESVQLDAEKLDYLQRYAETCHKARAQAAE
;
A
#
# COMPACT_ATOMS: atom_id res chain seq x y z
N MET A 1 -86.20 32.92 -26.97
CA MET A 1 -85.05 32.06 -27.31
C MET A 1 -85.54 30.63 -27.50
N THR A 2 -85.41 30.08 -28.71
CA THR A 2 -85.77 28.70 -29.04
C THR A 2 -84.90 27.71 -28.26
N ALA A 3 -85.43 26.53 -27.93
CA ALA A 3 -84.72 25.51 -27.14
C ALA A 3 -83.33 25.14 -27.71
N TYR A 4 -83.19 25.23 -29.03
CA TYR A 4 -81.93 25.02 -29.76
C TYR A 4 -80.82 26.02 -29.38
N ALA A 5 -81.15 27.30 -29.23
CA ALA A 5 -80.17 28.32 -28.83
C ALA A 5 -79.67 28.06 -27.39
N LYS A 6 -80.55 27.61 -26.49
CA LYS A 6 -80.17 27.24 -25.13
C LYS A 6 -79.27 26.00 -25.08
N ALA A 7 -79.54 25.00 -25.94
CA ALA A 7 -78.72 23.79 -26.04
C ALA A 7 -77.31 24.07 -26.60
N LEU A 8 -77.19 24.93 -27.62
CA LEU A 8 -75.89 25.34 -28.16
C LEU A 8 -75.06 26.12 -27.15
N ILE A 9 -75.68 27.05 -26.41
CA ILE A 9 -74.99 27.79 -25.34
C ILE A 9 -74.51 26.83 -24.25
N ALA A 10 -75.33 25.87 -23.83
CA ALA A 10 -74.94 24.88 -22.83
C ALA A 10 -73.76 24.01 -23.30
N ALA A 11 -73.75 23.57 -24.57
CA ALA A 11 -72.66 22.79 -25.14
C ALA A 11 -71.34 23.59 -25.21
N VAL A 12 -71.41 24.87 -25.59
CA VAL A 12 -70.23 25.75 -25.64
C VAL A 12 -69.67 25.98 -24.23
N LEU A 13 -70.53 26.23 -23.25
CA LEU A 13 -70.11 26.40 -21.85
C LEU A 13 -69.47 25.12 -21.30
N PHE A 14 -70.00 23.95 -21.64
CA PHE A 14 -69.43 22.67 -21.24
C PHE A 14 -68.05 22.43 -21.88
N ALA A 15 -67.91 22.70 -23.18
CA ALA A 15 -66.63 22.59 -23.88
C ALA A 15 -65.55 23.53 -23.31
N LEU A 16 -65.94 24.76 -22.95
CA LEU A 16 -65.06 25.72 -22.27
C LEU A 16 -64.64 25.23 -20.88
N GLY A 17 -65.55 24.63 -20.11
CA GLY A 17 -65.23 24.04 -18.81
C GLY A 17 -64.24 22.87 -18.91
N LEU A 18 -64.40 22.01 -19.93
CA LEU A 18 -63.46 20.92 -20.18
C LEU A 18 -62.07 21.43 -20.63
N ALA A 19 -62.03 22.41 -21.54
CA ALA A 19 -60.77 22.97 -22.02
C ALA A 19 -59.99 23.68 -20.90
N THR A 20 -60.69 24.44 -20.05
CA THR A 20 -60.08 25.11 -18.89
C THR A 20 -59.61 24.12 -17.84
N GLY A 21 -60.41 23.10 -17.51
CA GLY A 21 -60.00 22.02 -16.61
C GLY A 21 -58.78 21.25 -17.10
N TRP A 22 -58.72 20.94 -18.41
CA TRP A 22 -57.58 20.27 -19.03
C TRP A 22 -56.31 21.14 -19.01
N ALA A 23 -56.42 22.42 -19.36
CA ALA A 23 -55.28 23.35 -19.33
C ALA A 23 -54.70 23.52 -17.92
N VAL A 24 -55.56 23.68 -16.91
CA VAL A 24 -55.14 23.80 -15.50
C VAL A 24 -54.46 22.51 -15.02
N ASN A 25 -54.99 21.34 -15.37
CA ASN A 25 -54.36 20.07 -15.01
C ASN A 25 -53.02 19.86 -15.74
N GLY A 26 -52.92 20.28 -17.00
CA GLY A 26 -51.67 20.28 -17.76
C GLY A 26 -50.59 21.17 -17.13
N TRP A 27 -50.95 22.36 -16.67
CA TRP A 27 -50.02 23.25 -15.96
C TRP A 27 -49.58 22.69 -14.61
N ARG A 28 -50.52 22.11 -13.83
CA ARG A 28 -50.19 21.50 -12.54
C ARG A 28 -49.24 20.32 -12.70
N THR A 29 -49.56 19.39 -13.60
CA THR A 29 -48.72 18.20 -13.86
C THR A 29 -47.34 18.58 -14.41
N GLY A 30 -47.25 19.62 -15.24
CA GLY A 30 -45.98 20.18 -15.70
C GLY A 30 -45.15 20.77 -14.57
N ALA A 31 -45.78 21.50 -13.64
CA ALA A 31 -45.11 22.06 -12.47
C ALA A 31 -44.61 20.97 -11.51
N ASP A 32 -45.43 19.96 -11.21
CA ASP A 32 -45.06 18.82 -10.37
C ASP A 32 -43.88 18.03 -10.98
N LEU A 33 -43.91 17.80 -12.30
CA LEU A 33 -42.83 17.10 -13.00
C LEU A 33 -41.52 17.90 -13.00
N ALA A 34 -41.61 19.23 -13.15
CA ALA A 34 -40.44 20.10 -13.05
C ALA A 34 -39.84 20.09 -11.64
N ASP A 35 -40.69 20.08 -10.61
CA ASP A 35 -40.25 20.03 -9.21
C ASP A 35 -39.56 18.70 -8.87
N VAL A 36 -40.17 17.56 -9.24
CA VAL A 36 -39.58 16.23 -9.06
C VAL A 36 -38.23 16.12 -9.78
N LYS A 37 -38.11 16.66 -11.00
CA LYS A 37 -36.83 16.68 -11.74
C LYS A 37 -35.77 17.52 -11.02
N ARG A 38 -36.14 18.67 -10.44
CA ARG A 38 -35.21 19.50 -9.66
C ARG A 38 -34.76 18.79 -8.40
N GLN A 39 -35.69 18.25 -7.61
CA GLN A 39 -35.36 17.50 -6.39
C GLN A 39 -34.44 16.31 -6.70
N HIS A 40 -34.73 15.56 -7.77
CA HIS A 40 -33.89 14.45 -8.19
C HIS A 40 -32.49 14.91 -8.64
N ALA A 41 -32.39 16.03 -9.35
CA ALA A 41 -31.11 16.61 -9.74
C ALA A 41 -30.30 17.09 -8.52
N GLU A 42 -30.95 17.69 -7.52
CA GLU A 42 -30.33 18.10 -6.27
C GLU A 42 -29.84 16.91 -5.44
N VAL A 43 -30.63 15.84 -5.35
CA VAL A 43 -30.24 14.59 -4.68
C VAL A 43 -29.04 13.97 -5.39
N LEU A 44 -29.07 13.83 -6.72
CA LEU A 44 -27.95 13.32 -7.50
C LEU A 44 -26.69 14.19 -7.32
N ALA A 45 -26.83 15.52 -7.34
CA ALA A 45 -25.71 16.42 -7.11
C ALA A 45 -25.14 16.28 -5.69
N GLY A 46 -26.00 16.09 -4.68
CA GLY A 46 -25.60 15.83 -3.31
C GLY A 46 -24.84 14.50 -3.15
N ILE A 47 -25.34 13.44 -3.78
CA ILE A 47 -24.66 12.14 -3.82
C ILE A 47 -23.31 12.28 -4.53
N ALA A 48 -23.28 12.89 -5.71
CA ALA A 48 -22.08 13.07 -6.51
C ALA A 48 -20.98 13.82 -5.75
N ARG A 49 -21.34 14.87 -5.00
CA ARG A 49 -20.40 15.61 -4.13
C ARG A 49 -19.82 14.71 -3.05
N LYS A 50 -20.67 14.04 -2.27
CA LYS A 50 -20.23 13.13 -1.21
C LYS A 50 -19.35 12.00 -1.73
N THR A 51 -19.69 11.42 -2.88
CA THR A 51 -18.88 10.38 -3.52
C THR A 51 -17.55 10.93 -4.02
N THR A 52 -17.53 12.14 -4.57
CA THR A 52 -16.29 12.77 -5.05
C THR A 52 -15.34 13.05 -3.89
N ASP A 53 -15.86 13.55 -2.77
CA ASP A 53 -15.06 13.80 -1.57
C ASP A 53 -14.48 12.49 -1.00
N ALA A 54 -15.32 11.46 -0.88
CA ALA A 54 -14.87 10.14 -0.41
C ALA A 54 -13.81 9.52 -1.34
N VAL A 55 -14.04 9.54 -2.65
CA VAL A 55 -13.08 9.02 -3.64
C VAL A 55 -11.78 9.83 -3.61
N THR A 56 -11.84 11.15 -3.43
CA THR A 56 -10.65 12.00 -3.33
C THR A 56 -9.84 11.69 -2.08
N ALA A 57 -10.49 11.46 -0.93
CA ALA A 57 -9.83 11.05 0.30
C ALA A 57 -9.14 9.69 0.15
N VAL A 58 -9.83 8.69 -0.42
CA VAL A 58 -9.26 7.36 -0.68
C VAL A 58 -8.08 7.44 -1.65
N ARG A 59 -8.20 8.19 -2.75
CA ARG A 59 -7.11 8.37 -3.72
C ARG A 59 -5.85 8.98 -3.09
N LYS A 60 -5.99 9.93 -2.17
CA LYS A 60 -4.84 10.52 -1.45
C LYS A 60 -4.13 9.47 -0.59
N LEU A 61 -4.89 8.64 0.12
CA LEU A 61 -4.34 7.54 0.92
C LEU A 61 -3.62 6.51 0.04
N GLU A 62 -4.24 6.12 -1.08
CA GLU A 62 -3.64 5.20 -2.05
C GLU A 62 -2.34 5.76 -2.65
N GLN A 63 -2.32 7.04 -3.02
CA GLN A 63 -1.11 7.68 -3.56
C GLN A 63 0.03 7.71 -2.54
N ALA A 64 -0.27 8.04 -1.28
CA ALA A 64 0.72 8.05 -0.21
C ALA A 64 1.28 6.64 0.04
N ALA A 65 0.40 5.64 0.12
CA ALA A 65 0.79 4.24 0.28
C ALA A 65 1.64 3.73 -0.88
N ASN A 66 1.22 3.98 -2.13
CA ASN A 66 1.96 3.56 -3.32
C ASN A 66 3.35 4.22 -3.40
N THR A 67 3.46 5.49 -3.01
CA THR A 67 4.75 6.19 -2.99
C THR A 67 5.70 5.59 -1.95
N ALA A 68 5.18 5.28 -0.76
CA ALA A 68 5.95 4.63 0.30
C ALA A 68 6.44 3.24 -0.12
N ILE A 69 5.55 2.42 -0.68
CA ILE A 69 5.87 1.07 -1.19
C ILE A 69 6.91 1.15 -2.30
N SER A 70 6.71 2.02 -3.30
CA SER A 70 7.65 2.17 -4.43
C SER A 70 9.05 2.61 -3.97
N THR A 71 9.13 3.48 -2.96
CA THR A 71 10.42 3.90 -2.39
C THR A 71 11.11 2.75 -1.65
N ALA A 72 10.36 1.98 -0.86
CA ALA A 72 10.87 0.82 -0.16
C ALA A 72 11.37 -0.26 -1.14
N ASP A 73 10.59 -0.56 -2.18
CA ASP A 73 10.93 -1.52 -3.22
C ASP A 73 12.21 -1.12 -3.96
N LYS A 74 12.34 0.16 -4.32
CA LYS A 74 13.54 0.67 -4.98
C LYS A 74 14.78 0.49 -4.09
N SER A 75 14.68 0.89 -2.83
CA SER A 75 15.79 0.76 -1.87
C SER A 75 16.19 -0.71 -1.62
N ALA A 76 15.21 -1.60 -1.45
CA ALA A 76 15.47 -3.02 -1.27
C ALA A 76 16.11 -3.65 -2.52
N THR A 77 15.62 -3.30 -3.70
CA THR A 77 16.18 -3.80 -4.97
C THR A 77 17.65 -3.38 -5.14
N GLU A 78 17.97 -2.11 -4.87
CA GLU A 78 19.34 -1.60 -4.95
C GLU A 78 20.28 -2.31 -3.96
N ARG A 79 19.82 -2.54 -2.72
CA ARG A 79 20.61 -3.25 -1.69
C ARG A 79 20.83 -4.71 -2.03
N ILE A 80 19.79 -5.41 -2.48
CA ILE A 80 19.89 -6.81 -2.93
C ILE A 80 20.88 -6.89 -4.10
N ALA A 81 20.74 -6.05 -5.12
CA ALA A 81 21.65 -6.05 -6.27
C ALA A 81 23.11 -5.81 -5.88
N LYS A 82 23.36 -4.89 -4.94
CA LYS A 82 24.70 -4.61 -4.41
C LYS A 82 25.26 -5.82 -3.66
N ASN A 83 24.51 -6.38 -2.72
CA ASN A 83 24.94 -7.55 -1.94
C ASN A 83 25.24 -8.75 -2.86
N ASP A 84 24.41 -8.93 -3.88
CA ASP A 84 24.53 -9.99 -4.88
C ASP A 84 25.77 -9.81 -5.77
N GLN A 85 26.07 -8.57 -6.18
CA GLN A 85 27.32 -8.24 -6.87
C GLN A 85 28.56 -8.51 -5.99
N GLU A 86 28.52 -8.12 -4.72
CA GLU A 86 29.60 -8.38 -3.76
C GLU A 86 29.81 -9.88 -3.51
N ASN A 87 28.73 -10.65 -3.32
CA ASN A 87 28.85 -12.11 -3.15
C ASN A 87 29.43 -12.77 -4.40
N ARG A 88 29.01 -12.36 -5.61
CA ARG A 88 29.60 -12.87 -6.85
C ARG A 88 31.10 -12.56 -6.96
N SER A 89 31.53 -11.35 -6.61
CA SER A 89 32.95 -10.98 -6.69
C SER A 89 33.79 -11.78 -5.68
N LEU A 90 33.29 -11.97 -4.46
CA LEU A 90 33.95 -12.80 -3.45
C LEU A 90 34.03 -14.28 -3.88
N ARG A 91 32.94 -14.85 -4.40
CA ARG A 91 32.92 -16.23 -4.94
C ARG A 91 33.94 -16.40 -6.06
N ALA A 92 34.00 -15.45 -7.01
CA ALA A 92 34.97 -15.49 -8.11
C ALA A 92 36.41 -15.43 -7.60
N CYS A 93 36.68 -14.56 -6.62
CA CYS A 93 38.00 -14.41 -6.03
C CYS A 93 38.45 -15.65 -5.23
N VAL A 94 37.53 -16.31 -4.51
CA VAL A 94 37.79 -17.59 -3.82
C VAL A 94 38.00 -18.73 -4.83
N ALA A 95 37.21 -18.78 -5.90
CA ALA A 95 37.37 -19.77 -6.96
C ALA A 95 38.72 -19.63 -7.69
N ALA A 96 39.14 -18.38 -7.96
CA ALA A 96 40.44 -18.06 -8.55
C ALA A 96 41.62 -18.29 -7.58
N GLY A 97 41.36 -18.51 -6.29
CA GLY A 97 42.40 -18.67 -5.26
C GLY A 97 43.17 -17.37 -4.94
N THR A 98 42.66 -16.22 -5.38
CA THR A 98 43.28 -14.91 -5.12
C THR A 98 42.91 -14.35 -3.74
N CYS A 99 41.88 -14.89 -3.10
CA CYS A 99 41.50 -14.62 -1.71
C CYS A 99 40.84 -15.84 -1.07
N GLY A 100 40.67 -15.81 0.25
CA GLY A 100 40.09 -16.90 1.05
C GLY A 100 39.31 -16.38 2.25
N VAL A 101 38.49 -17.25 2.85
CA VAL A 101 37.75 -16.95 4.08
C VAL A 101 38.57 -17.42 5.28
N ARG A 102 38.73 -16.56 6.28
CA ARG A 102 39.43 -16.88 7.53
C ARG A 102 38.50 -16.71 8.71
N ILE A 103 38.52 -17.67 9.63
CA ILE A 103 37.85 -17.54 10.92
C ILE A 103 38.85 -16.95 11.89
N VAL A 104 38.53 -15.76 12.40
CA VAL A 104 39.31 -15.10 13.45
C VAL A 104 38.69 -15.47 14.80
N THR A 105 39.35 -16.33 15.57
CA THR A 105 38.87 -16.67 16.91
C THR A 105 39.43 -15.68 17.93
N ARG A 106 38.56 -14.91 18.58
CA ARG A 106 38.93 -14.14 19.78
C ARG A 106 38.57 -14.98 21.01
N VAL A 107 39.57 -15.51 21.70
CA VAL A 107 39.36 -16.17 22.99
C VAL A 107 39.07 -15.10 24.03
N VAL A 108 37.82 -14.96 24.45
CA VAL A 108 37.47 -14.19 25.65
C VAL A 108 37.85 -15.06 26.85
N ARG A 109 38.97 -14.76 27.52
CA ARG A 109 39.28 -15.39 28.80
C ARG A 109 38.27 -14.88 29.82
N GLU A 110 37.29 -15.70 30.19
CA GLU A 110 36.64 -15.51 31.49
C GLU A 110 37.71 -15.69 32.57
N SER A 111 37.83 -14.70 33.47
CA SER A 111 38.68 -14.80 34.65
C SER A 111 38.04 -15.79 35.64
N THR A 112 38.18 -17.08 35.40
CA THR A 112 37.87 -18.10 36.41
C THR A 112 38.98 -18.01 37.46
N GLY A 113 38.68 -17.33 38.55
CA GLY A 113 39.56 -17.26 39.71
C GLY A 113 39.71 -18.64 40.35
N GLY A 114 40.97 -19.05 40.55
CA GLY A 114 41.38 -20.07 41.52
C GLY A 114 41.53 -21.49 40.98
N GLY A 115 42.78 -21.94 40.82
CA GLY A 115 43.12 -23.36 40.68
C GLY A 115 44.42 -23.58 39.89
N ALA A 116 45.46 -24.02 40.57
CA ALA A 116 46.80 -24.19 40.00
C ALA A 116 46.95 -25.47 39.14
N ALA A 117 47.82 -25.32 38.14
CA ALA A 117 48.69 -26.29 37.47
C ALA A 117 48.12 -27.18 36.34
N ASP A 118 48.84 -27.06 35.22
CA ASP A 118 49.01 -28.00 34.11
C ASP A 118 47.82 -28.34 33.20
N SER A 119 47.62 -27.45 32.23
CA SER A 119 47.44 -27.86 30.84
C SER A 119 48.11 -26.80 29.99
N SER A 120 49.08 -27.22 29.17
CA SER A 120 49.81 -26.39 28.22
C SER A 120 48.93 -25.28 27.68
N ALA A 121 49.21 -24.03 28.05
CA ALA A 121 48.58 -22.87 27.45
C ALA A 121 49.05 -22.83 25.99
N SER A 122 48.37 -23.56 25.11
CA SER A 122 48.46 -23.33 23.68
C SER A 122 48.04 -21.90 23.49
N SER A 123 49.03 -21.03 23.28
CA SER A 123 48.85 -19.64 22.91
C SER A 123 48.23 -19.59 21.52
N LEU A 124 46.95 -19.93 21.42
CA LEU A 124 46.07 -19.54 20.33
C LEU A 124 45.66 -18.08 20.57
N GLY A 125 46.66 -17.21 20.71
CA GLY A 125 46.44 -15.77 20.62
C GLY A 125 46.05 -15.47 19.17
N ASP A 126 44.84 -14.95 18.97
CA ASP A 126 44.29 -14.54 17.66
C ASP A 126 44.67 -15.48 16.50
N ALA A 127 44.40 -16.78 16.65
CA ALA A 127 44.62 -17.73 15.57
C ALA A 127 43.60 -17.48 14.44
N ALA A 128 44.07 -17.09 13.26
CA ALA A 128 43.28 -17.04 12.05
C ALA A 128 43.47 -18.35 11.28
N VAL A 129 42.42 -19.15 11.18
CA VAL A 129 42.45 -20.40 10.40
C VAL A 129 41.82 -20.14 9.04
N GLU A 130 42.58 -20.42 7.97
CA GLU A 130 42.09 -20.34 6.60
C GLU A 130 41.25 -21.57 6.27
N LEU A 131 40.05 -21.33 5.74
CA LEU A 131 39.13 -22.39 5.31
C LEU A 131 39.54 -22.91 3.94
N ASP A 132 39.35 -24.21 3.72
CA ASP A 132 39.46 -24.78 2.38
C ASP A 132 38.38 -24.19 1.45
N ARG A 133 38.55 -24.37 0.14
CA ARG A 133 37.69 -23.75 -0.87
C ARG A 133 36.22 -24.17 -0.75
N GLU A 134 35.94 -25.41 -0.36
CA GLU A 134 34.58 -25.93 -0.22
C GLU A 134 33.91 -25.36 1.03
N ALA A 135 34.64 -25.30 2.15
CA ALA A 135 34.15 -24.65 3.36
C ALA A 135 33.98 -23.13 3.18
N ALA A 136 34.89 -22.47 2.46
CA ALA A 136 34.79 -21.06 2.10
C ALA A 136 33.54 -20.78 1.23
N SER A 137 33.20 -21.65 0.28
CA SER A 137 31.98 -21.48 -0.53
C SER A 137 30.72 -21.56 0.33
N ARG A 138 30.64 -22.54 1.24
CA ARG A 138 29.50 -22.67 2.17
C ARG A 138 29.32 -21.44 3.06
N VAL A 139 30.41 -20.83 3.52
CA VAL A 139 30.33 -19.58 4.30
C VAL A 139 29.81 -18.43 3.44
N LEU A 140 30.18 -18.35 2.17
CA LEU A 140 29.64 -17.34 1.25
C LEU A 140 28.17 -17.60 0.90
N ASP A 141 27.74 -18.86 0.75
CA ASP A 141 26.32 -19.23 0.61
C ASP A 141 25.51 -18.80 1.84
N LEU A 142 26.06 -19.04 3.04
CA LEU A 142 25.43 -18.61 4.29
C LEU A 142 25.36 -17.08 4.38
N ARG A 143 26.45 -16.37 4.05
CA ARG A 143 26.47 -14.90 3.99
C ARG A 143 25.35 -14.37 3.10
N GLU A 144 25.19 -14.93 1.91
CA GLU A 144 24.14 -14.54 0.98
C GLU A 144 22.74 -14.77 1.57
N SER A 145 22.47 -15.95 2.13
CA SER A 145 21.17 -16.25 2.74
C SER A 145 20.83 -15.31 3.90
N VAL A 146 21.79 -15.04 4.80
CA VAL A 146 21.63 -14.15 5.94
C VAL A 146 21.41 -12.71 5.48
N GLN A 147 22.14 -12.26 4.46
CA GLN A 147 21.94 -10.93 3.89
C GLN A 147 20.55 -10.80 3.27
N LEU A 148 20.13 -11.76 2.46
CA LEU A 148 18.81 -11.75 1.84
C LEU A 148 17.69 -11.74 2.88
N ASP A 149 17.82 -12.52 3.96
CA ASP A 149 16.83 -12.54 5.02
C ASP A 149 16.83 -11.24 5.84
N ALA A 150 17.99 -10.64 6.07
CA ALA A 150 18.07 -9.30 6.69
C ALA A 150 17.39 -8.22 5.82
N GLU A 151 17.58 -8.27 4.50
CA GLU A 151 16.89 -7.38 3.54
C GLU A 151 15.36 -7.56 3.60
N LYS A 152 14.87 -8.82 3.61
CA LYS A 152 13.43 -9.11 3.74
C LYS A 152 12.86 -8.63 5.07
N LEU A 153 13.56 -8.87 6.17
CA LEU A 153 13.10 -8.46 7.51
C LEU A 153 13.01 -6.94 7.63
N ASP A 154 14.02 -6.22 7.17
CA ASP A 154 14.01 -4.75 7.16
C ASP A 154 12.88 -4.21 6.26
N TYR A 155 12.65 -4.82 5.09
CA TYR A 155 11.51 -4.47 4.25
C TYR A 155 10.16 -4.66 4.97
N LEU A 156 9.95 -5.82 5.59
CA LEU A 156 8.71 -6.14 6.32
C LEU A 156 8.52 -5.23 7.54
N GLN A 157 9.58 -4.90 8.26
CA GLN A 157 9.52 -3.97 9.39
C GLN A 157 9.08 -2.57 8.93
N ARG A 158 9.70 -2.02 7.87
CA ARG A 158 9.31 -0.72 7.32
C ARG A 158 7.87 -0.72 6.80
N TYR A 159 7.44 -1.81 6.18
CA TYR A 159 6.06 -1.97 5.73
C TYR A 159 5.10 -1.95 6.93
N ALA A 160 5.37 -2.74 7.97
CA ALA A 160 4.56 -2.77 9.18
C ALA A 160 4.49 -1.41 9.90
N GLU A 161 5.61 -0.68 9.99
CA GLU A 161 5.63 0.68 10.54
C GLU A 161 4.77 1.65 9.72
N THR A 162 4.83 1.54 8.39
CA THR A 162 3.99 2.36 7.50
C THR A 162 2.52 2.08 7.71
N CYS A 163 2.13 0.80 7.78
CA CYS A 163 0.75 0.39 8.07
C CYS A 163 0.29 0.88 9.45
N HIS A 164 1.14 0.79 10.47
CA HIS A 164 0.82 1.27 11.81
C HIS A 164 0.58 2.78 11.84
N LYS A 165 1.46 3.57 11.19
CA LYS A 165 1.32 5.03 11.07
C LYS A 165 0.06 5.43 10.32
N ALA A 166 -0.24 4.77 9.20
CA ALA A 166 -1.46 5.01 8.43
C ALA A 166 -2.72 4.73 9.24
N ARG A 167 -2.73 3.65 10.05
CA ARG A 167 -3.84 3.34 10.96
C ARG A 167 -4.02 4.38 12.06
N ALA A 168 -2.93 4.89 12.63
CA ALA A 168 -3.00 5.95 13.65
C ALA A 168 -3.61 7.24 13.07
N GLN A 169 -3.19 7.64 11.87
CA GLN A 169 -3.71 8.84 11.19
C GLN A 169 -5.17 8.72 10.77
N ALA A 170 -5.67 7.51 10.54
CA ALA A 170 -7.08 7.27 10.21
C ALA A 170 -8.00 7.23 11.45
N ALA A 171 -7.43 7.17 12.66
CA ALA A 171 -8.17 7.14 13.93
C ALA A 171 -8.31 8.53 14.59
N GLU A 172 -7.56 9.53 14.09
CA GLU A 172 -7.65 10.95 14.46
C GLU A 172 -8.64 11.69 13.55
#